data_AF-A0A9D8X618-F1
#
_entry.id   AF-A0A9D8X618-F1
#
_cell.length_a   1.000
_cell.length_b   1.000
_cell.length_c   1.000
_cell.angle_alpha   90.00
_cell.angle_beta   90.00
_cell.angle_gamma   90.00
#
_symmetry.space_group_name_H-M   'P 1'
#
loop_
_entity.id
_entity.type
_entity.pdbx_description
1 polymer ?
#
loop_
_entity_poly.entity_id
_entity_poly.type
_entity_poly.pdbx_seq_one_letter_code
_entity_poly.pdbx_strand_id
1 'polypeptide(L)' 'FFEVANSIEMNYLETLHGDIDWFTRKFDYRFAKEDWKNSKDAIERTVYTLTGHMPKFKSDNIEI' A
#
# COMPACT_ATOMS: atom_id res chain seq x y z
N PHE A 1 16.85 -8.96 20.93
CA PHE A 1 15.42 -8.63 20.87
C PHE A 1 15.18 -7.35 20.08
N PHE A 2 15.68 -6.19 20.53
CA PHE A 2 15.51 -4.90 19.85
C PHE A 2 15.93 -4.94 18.36
N GLU A 3 17.13 -5.45 18.07
CA GLU A 3 17.64 -5.52 16.68
C GLU A 3 16.73 -6.33 15.75
N VAL A 4 16.12 -7.41 16.27
CA VAL A 4 15.21 -8.27 15.51
C VAL A 4 13.89 -7.57 15.26
N ALA A 5 13.34 -6.87 16.25
CA ALA A 5 12.12 -6.08 16.08
C ALA A 5 12.33 -4.95 15.06
N ASN A 6 13.43 -4.21 15.19
CA ASN A 6 13.80 -3.14 14.29
C ASN A 6 14.00 -3.63 12.84
N SER A 7 14.65 -4.78 12.65
CA SER A 7 14.84 -5.33 11.29
C SER A 7 13.52 -5.74 10.63
N ILE A 8 12.61 -6.35 11.39
CA ILE A 8 11.27 -6.71 10.89
C ILE A 8 10.50 -5.46 10.47
N GLU A 9 10.49 -4.43 11.33
CA GLU A 9 9.81 -3.17 11.05
C GLU A 9 10.38 -2.49 9.81
N MET A 10 11.70 -2.35 9.72
CA MET A 10 12.35 -1.71 8.57
C MET A 10 12.14 -2.47 7.26
N ASN A 11 12.17 -3.81 7.29
CA ASN A 11 11.88 -4.62 6.10
C ASN A 11 10.44 -4.44 5.62
N TYR A 12 9.49 -4.32 6.56
CA TYR A 12 8.10 -4.07 6.22
C TYR A 12 7.91 -2.68 5.60
N LEU A 13 8.55 -1.65 6.17
CA LEU A 13 8.53 -0.29 5.64
C LEU A 13 9.14 -0.21 4.23
N GLU A 14 10.22 -0.94 3.96
CA GLU A 14 10.83 -1.02 2.62
C GLU A 14 9.88 -1.65 1.60
N THR A 15 9.19 -2.72 1.99
CA THR A 15 8.18 -3.37 1.13
C THR A 15 7.03 -2.41 0.82
N LEU A 16 6.55 -1.70 1.84
CA LEU A 16 5.48 -0.73 1.73
C LEU A 16 5.86 0.44 0.81
N HIS A 17 7.10 0.91 0.89
CA HIS A 17 7.64 1.91 -0.03
C HIS A 17 7.60 1.43 -1.48
N GLY A 18 8.08 0.20 -1.73
CA GLY A 18 8.06 -0.39 -3.07
C GLY A 18 6.62 -0.54 -3.63
N ASP A 19 5.65 -0.81 -2.77
CA ASP A 19 4.24 -0.86 -3.16
C ASP A 19 3.70 0.53 -3.54
N ILE A 20 4.07 1.60 -2.83
CA ILE A 20 3.68 2.99 -3.18
C ILE A 20 4.33 3.42 -4.52
N ASP A 21 5.59 3.07 -4.73
CA ASP A 21 6.28 3.35 -6.00
C ASP A 21 5.59 2.63 -7.16
N TRP A 22 5.22 1.36 -6.96
CA TRP A 22 4.50 0.61 -7.97
C TRP A 22 3.12 1.20 -8.23
N PHE A 23 2.39 1.64 -7.20
CA PHE A 23 1.13 2.36 -7.35
C PHE A 23 1.30 3.62 -8.22
N THR A 24 2.31 4.42 -7.96
CA THR A 24 2.61 5.65 -8.73
C THR A 24 2.87 5.32 -10.20
N ARG A 25 3.65 4.26 -10.47
CA ARG A 25 3.95 3.81 -11.84
C ARG A 25 2.71 3.39 -12.62
N LYS A 26 1.64 2.94 -11.97
CA LYS A 26 0.40 2.54 -12.65
C LYS A 26 -0.34 3.69 -13.34
N PHE A 27 -0.06 4.93 -12.96
CA PHE A 27 -0.59 6.12 -13.61
C PHE A 27 0.21 6.53 -14.86
N ASP A 28 1.34 5.86 -15.13
CA ASP A 28 2.08 5.99 -16.38
C ASP A 28 1.55 4.96 -17.40
N TYR A 29 1.19 5.45 -18.59
CA TYR A 29 0.61 4.64 -19.66
C TYR A 29 1.51 3.47 -20.10
N ARG A 30 2.84 3.57 -19.93
CA ARG A 30 3.79 2.52 -20.27
C ARG A 30 3.62 1.28 -19.40
N PHE A 31 3.25 1.48 -18.13
CA PHE A 31 3.05 0.42 -17.14
C PHE A 31 1.56 0.06 -16.96
N ALA A 32 0.65 0.68 -17.72
CA ALA A 32 -0.79 0.44 -17.62
C ALA A 32 -1.17 -1.04 -17.77
N LYS A 33 -0.49 -1.77 -18.66
CA LYS A 33 -0.73 -3.20 -18.93
C LYS A 33 -0.06 -4.16 -17.93
N GLU A 34 0.86 -3.69 -17.10
CA GLU A 34 1.53 -4.55 -16.13
C GLU A 34 0.62 -4.88 -14.94
N ASP A 35 0.90 -5.98 -14.24
CA ASP A 35 0.13 -6.35 -13.07
C ASP A 35 0.34 -5.33 -11.93
N TRP A 36 -0.69 -5.10 -11.12
CA TRP A 36 -0.60 -4.19 -9.98
C TRP A 36 0.15 -4.80 -8.79
N LYS A 37 0.43 -6.11 -8.78
CA LYS A 37 1.04 -6.78 -7.62
C LYS A 37 0.27 -6.43 -6.34
N ASN A 38 0.97 -6.03 -5.28
CA ASN A 38 0.41 -5.64 -3.99
C ASN A 38 0.19 -4.12 -3.85
N SER A 39 0.19 -3.36 -4.95
CA SER A 39 0.19 -1.89 -4.87
C SER A 39 -1.18 -1.24 -4.83
N LYS A 40 -2.26 -1.95 -5.18
CA LYS A 40 -3.61 -1.35 -5.35
C LYS A 40 -4.11 -0.63 -4.09
N ASP A 41 -3.81 -1.18 -2.93
CA ASP A 41 -4.19 -0.71 -1.60
C ASP A 41 -2.99 -0.13 -0.82
N ALA A 42 -1.89 0.19 -1.51
CA ALA A 42 -0.65 0.63 -0.88
C ALA A 42 -0.84 1.92 -0.06
N ILE A 43 -1.67 2.84 -0.53
CA ILE A 43 -1.93 4.12 0.15
C ILE A 43 -2.68 3.87 1.46
N GLU A 44 -3.80 3.14 1.40
CA GLU A 44 -4.65 2.82 2.54
C GLU A 44 -3.86 2.04 3.59
N ARG A 45 -3.08 1.05 3.15
CA ARG A 45 -2.19 0.27 4.02
C ARG A 45 -1.16 1.17 4.70
N THR A 46 -0.55 2.09 3.95
CA THR A 46 0.45 3.03 4.50
C THR A 46 -0.14 3.95 5.55
N VAL A 47 -1.31 4.53 5.28
CA VAL A 47 -2.00 5.38 6.24
C VAL A 47 -2.30 4.58 7.51
N TYR A 48 -2.81 3.35 7.38
CA TYR A 48 -3.10 2.50 8.52
C TYR A 48 -1.84 2.17 9.33
N THR A 49 -0.74 1.77 8.67
CA THR A 49 0.52 1.42 9.35
C THR A 49 1.10 2.60 10.13
N LEU A 50 1.10 3.81 9.55
CA LEU A 50 1.74 4.97 10.17
C LEU A 50 0.88 5.65 11.24
N THR A 51 -0.45 5.63 11.07
CA THR A 51 -1.37 6.42 11.91
C THR A 51 -2.25 5.55 12.82
N GLY A 52 -2.33 4.25 12.56
CA GLY A 52 -3.32 3.35 13.17
C GLY A 52 -4.76 3.63 12.74
N HIS A 53 -5.00 4.57 11.83
CA HIS A 53 -6.33 4.92 11.37
C HIS A 53 -6.82 3.93 10.32
N MET A 54 -7.88 3.19 10.65
CA MET A 54 -8.48 2.24 9.72
C MET A 54 -9.11 2.98 8.51
N PRO A 55 -8.76 2.61 7.28
CA PRO A 55 -9.35 3.21 6.08
C PRO A 55 -10.85 2.89 6.04
N LYS A 56 -11.66 3.91 5.77
CA LYS A 56 -13.11 3.76 5.60
C LYS A 56 -13.39 3.22 4.20
N PHE A 57 -13.64 1.92 4.09
CA PHE A 57 -14.13 1.37 2.82
C PHE A 57 -15.53 1.91 2.54
N LYS A 58 -15.72 2.50 1.36
CA LYS A 58 -17.05 2.94 0.93
C LYS A 58 -17.88 1.69 0.63
N SER A 59 -18.89 1.41 1.45
CA SER A 59 -19.97 0.50 1.06
C SER A 59 -20.79 1.23 0.00
N ASP A 60 -20.43 1.04 -1.26
CA ASP A 60 -21.26 1.53 -2.36
C ASP A 60 -22.56 0.71 -2.37
N ASN A 61 -23.58 1.22 -1.68
CA ASN A 61 -24.96 0.88 -1.97
C ASN A 61 -25.23 1.38 -3.39
N ILE A 62 -25.15 0.46 -4.34
CA ILE A 62 -25.58 0.67 -5.71
C ILE A 62 -27.11 0.70 -5.67
N GLU A 63 -27.69 1.89 -5.52
CA GLU A 63 -29.04 2.12 -6.01
C GLU A 63 -28.98 2.23 -7.54
N ILE A 64 -29.91 1.50 -8.14
CA ILE A 64 -30.01 1.07 -9.55
C ILE A 64 -30.27 2.25 -10.48
#